data_AF-A0A561D5I9-F1
#
_entry.id   AF-A0A561D5I9-F1
#
_cell.length_a   1.000
_cell.length_b   1.000
_cell.length_c   1.000
_cell.angle_alpha   90.00
_cell.angle_beta   90.00
_cell.angle_gamma   90.00
#
_symmetry.space_group_name_H-M   'P 1'
#
loop_
_entity.id
_entity.type
_entity.pdbx_description
1 polymer ?
#
loop_
_entity_poly.entity_id
_entity_poly.type
_entity_poly.pdbx_seq_one_letter_code
_entity_poly.pdbx_strand_id
1 'polypeptide(L)' 'MSHNSSSWGLFLGFLTGVFWVLAVVLGWISTLLGIIGLGGLLVTVINFLIALIGLLAFLVFGLYLFKRAWDNRG' A
#
# COMPACT_ATOMS: atom_id res chain seq x y z
N MET A 1 14.88 9.13 25.91
CA MET A 1 14.84 8.25 24.72
C MET A 1 13.39 7.91 24.40
N SER A 2 12.75 8.57 23.43
CA SER A 2 11.56 8.08 22.68
C SER A 2 10.84 9.24 21.95
N HIS A 3 11.17 9.52 20.69
CA HIS A 3 10.31 10.36 19.82
C HIS A 3 10.46 10.04 18.32
N ASN A 4 11.15 8.94 17.97
CA ASN A 4 11.43 8.55 16.58
C ASN A 4 10.53 7.42 16.04
N SER A 5 9.80 6.70 16.90
CA SER A 5 9.00 5.54 16.49
C SER A 5 7.77 5.89 15.66
N SER A 6 7.16 7.06 15.89
CA SER A 6 5.93 7.48 15.21
C SER A 6 6.16 7.81 13.72
N SER A 7 7.25 8.50 13.37
CA SER A 7 7.54 8.82 11.97
C SER A 7 7.87 7.59 11.15
N TRP A 8 8.55 6.62 11.78
CA TRP A 8 9.02 5.43 11.07
C TRP A 8 7.88 4.47 10.73
N GLY A 9 6.90 4.34 11.64
CA GLY A 9 5.66 3.61 11.35
C GLY A 9 4.85 4.21 10.19
N LEU A 10 4.73 5.55 10.12
CA LEU A 10 4.02 6.22 9.02
C LEU A 10 4.72 6.01 7.67
N PHE A 11 6.05 6.07 7.66
CA PHE A 11 6.83 5.81 6.44
C PHE A 11 6.70 4.36 5.97
N LEU A 12 6.80 3.39 6.88
CA LEU A 12 6.63 1.97 6.54
C LEU A 12 5.21 1.67 6.03
N GLY A 13 4.18 2.30 6.62
CA GLY A 13 2.80 2.21 6.14
C GLY A 13 2.63 2.76 4.71
N PHE A 14 3.27 3.89 4.41
CA PHE A 14 3.31 4.45 3.05
C PHE A 14 4.03 3.53 2.07
N LEU A 15 5.24 3.06 2.42
CA LEU A 15 6.03 2.17 1.59
C LEU A 15 5.29 0.86 1.31
N THR A 16 4.55 0.36 2.29
CA THR A 16 3.69 -0.82 2.17
C THR A 16 2.55 -0.56 1.18
N GLY A 17 1.87 0.59 1.28
CA GLY A 17 0.85 1.00 0.29
C GLY A 17 1.40 1.10 -1.12
N VAL A 18 2.57 1.75 -1.30
CA VAL A 18 3.29 1.84 -2.58
C VAL A 18 3.60 0.46 -3.14
N PHE A 19 4.14 -0.44 -2.32
CA PHE A 19 4.49 -1.79 -2.71
C PHE A 19 3.26 -2.58 -3.18
N TRP A 20 2.15 -2.52 -2.44
CA TRP A 20 0.92 -3.21 -2.84
C TRP A 20 0.32 -2.69 -4.14
N VAL A 21 0.29 -1.36 -4.32
CA VAL A 21 -0.18 -0.76 -5.59
C VAL A 21 0.72 -1.17 -6.75
N LEU A 22 2.04 -1.12 -6.59
CA LEU A 22 3.00 -1.59 -7.61
C LEU A 22 2.83 -3.07 -7.94
N ALA A 23 2.65 -3.92 -6.92
CA ALA A 23 2.43 -5.36 -7.10
C ALA A 23 1.15 -5.66 -7.89
N VAL A 24 0.10 -4.86 -7.72
CA VAL A 24 -1.13 -4.94 -8.53
C VAL A 24 -0.85 -4.47 -9.96
N VAL A 25 -0.25 -3.30 -10.15
CA VAL A 25 0.01 -2.71 -11.48
C VAL A 25 0.91 -3.58 -12.33
N LEU A 26 1.94 -4.17 -11.73
CA LEU A 26 2.85 -5.10 -12.40
C LEU A 26 2.23 -6.49 -12.61
N GLY A 27 1.01 -6.74 -12.12
CA GLY A 27 0.29 -8.00 -12.30
C GLY A 27 0.82 -9.17 -11.46
N TRP A 28 1.73 -8.93 -10.50
CA TRP A 28 2.35 -9.99 -9.69
C TRP A 28 1.34 -10.75 -8.86
N ILE A 29 0.35 -10.04 -8.33
CA ILE A 29 -0.75 -10.66 -7.57
C ILE A 29 -1.54 -11.60 -8.48
N SER A 30 -1.87 -11.17 -9.69
CA SER A 30 -2.56 -12.01 -10.67
C SER A 30 -1.76 -13.25 -11.05
N THR A 31 -0.44 -13.11 -11.22
CA THR A 31 0.46 -14.24 -11.53
C THR A 31 0.54 -15.24 -10.37
N LEU A 32 0.70 -14.76 -9.13
CA LEU A 32 0.73 -15.62 -7.94
C LEU A 32 -0.60 -16.37 -7.73
N LEU A 33 -1.73 -15.67 -7.87
CA LEU A 33 -3.05 -16.29 -7.78
C LEU A 33 -3.28 -17.32 -8.90
N GLY A 34 -2.83 -17.02 -10.12
CA GLY A 34 -2.87 -17.96 -11.25
C GLY A 34 -2.04 -19.23 -11.01
N ILE A 35 -0.87 -19.11 -10.38
CA ILE A 35 -0.01 -20.26 -10.03
C ILE A 35 -0.69 -21.18 -9.01
N ILE A 36 -1.48 -20.62 -8.09
CA ILE A 36 -2.21 -21.39 -7.06
C ILE A 36 -3.47 -22.06 -7.66
N GLY A 37 -3.73 -21.90 -8.96
CA GLY A 37 -4.89 -22.47 -9.64
C GLY A 37 -6.19 -21.70 -9.39
N LEU A 38 -6.10 -20.51 -8.79
CA LEU A 38 -7.22 -19.59 -8.68
C LEU A 38 -7.33 -18.84 -10.02
N GLY A 39 -8.45 -19.01 -10.71
CA GLY A 39 -8.70 -18.41 -12.02
C GLY A 39 -10.02 -17.65 -12.09
N GLY A 40 -10.12 -16.70 -13.03
CA GLY A 40 -11.37 -16.03 -13.38
C GLY A 40 -11.82 -14.93 -12.41
N LEU A 41 -13.13 -14.92 -12.08
CA LEU A 41 -13.80 -13.87 -11.30
C LEU A 41 -13.20 -13.70 -9.89
N LEU A 42 -12.81 -14.78 -9.23
CA LEU A 42 -12.22 -14.75 -7.90
C LEU A 42 -10.90 -13.97 -7.86
N VAL A 43 -10.02 -14.20 -8.85
CA VAL A 43 -8.76 -13.46 -8.98
C VAL A 43 -9.03 -11.99 -9.19
N THR A 44 -10.02 -11.67 -10.03
CA THR A 44 -10.38 -10.28 -10.34
C THR A 44 -10.88 -9.56 -9.08
N VAL A 45 -11.75 -10.18 -8.29
CA VAL A 45 -12.27 -9.60 -7.03
C VAL A 45 -11.18 -9.45 -5.99
N ILE A 46 -10.32 -10.46 -5.80
CA ILE A 46 -9.21 -10.40 -4.84
C ILE A 46 -8.21 -9.31 -5.24
N ASN A 47 -7.85 -9.25 -6.52
CA ASN A 47 -6.91 -8.25 -7.02
C ASN A 47 -7.49 -6.83 -6.86
N PHE A 48 -8.80 -6.66 -7.10
CA PHE A 48 -9.49 -5.39 -6.84
C PHE A 48 -9.49 -5.01 -5.35
N LEU A 49 -9.75 -5.94 -4.44
CA LEU A 49 -9.71 -5.69 -2.99
C LEU A 49 -8.30 -5.30 -2.54
N ILE A 50 -7.27 -6.00 -3.01
CA ILE A 50 -5.88 -5.68 -2.67
C ILE A 50 -5.49 -4.31 -3.25
N ALA A 51 -5.88 -4.00 -4.49
CA ALA A 51 -5.66 -2.70 -5.10
C ALA A 51 -6.32 -1.58 -4.31
N LEU A 52 -7.56 -1.79 -3.87
CA LEU A 52 -8.31 -0.85 -3.07
C LEU A 52 -7.62 -0.61 -1.72
N ILE A 53 -7.24 -1.67 -1.00
CA ILE A 53 -6.54 -1.56 0.29
C ILE A 53 -5.18 -0.88 0.11
N GLY A 54 -4.41 -1.26 -0.92
CA GLY A 54 -3.12 -0.65 -1.24
C GLY A 54 -3.25 0.84 -1.55
N LEU A 55 -4.28 1.22 -2.30
CA LEU A 55 -4.58 2.61 -2.63
C LEU A 55 -5.03 3.42 -1.41
N LEU A 56 -5.89 2.86 -0.55
CA LEU A 56 -6.27 3.49 0.72
C LEU A 56 -5.07 3.66 1.65
N ALA A 57 -4.21 2.64 1.77
CA ALA A 57 -2.99 2.74 2.57
C ALA A 57 -2.04 3.81 2.00
N PHE A 58 -1.83 3.82 0.68
CA PHE A 58 -1.02 4.84 0.02
C PHE A 58 -1.56 6.26 0.26
N LEU A 59 -2.86 6.49 0.10
CA LEU A 59 -3.48 7.80 0.31
C LEU A 59 -3.45 8.23 1.77
N VAL A 60 -3.83 7.37 2.71
CA VAL A 60 -3.85 7.71 4.13
C VAL A 60 -2.43 8.00 4.60
N PHE A 61 -1.50 7.06 4.47
CA PHE A 61 -0.13 7.26 4.94
C PHE A 61 0.61 8.35 4.16
N GLY A 62 0.35 8.50 2.86
CA GLY A 62 0.91 9.56 2.02
C GLY A 62 0.45 10.94 2.47
N LEU A 63 -0.86 11.14 2.69
CA LEU A 63 -1.41 12.40 3.20
C LEU A 63 -0.86 12.74 4.59
N TYR A 64 -0.73 11.74 5.48
CA TYR A 64 -0.12 11.96 6.81
C TYR A 64 1.35 12.35 6.72
N LEU A 65 2.14 11.72 5.85
CA LEU A 65 3.54 12.09 5.63
C LEU A 65 3.68 13.48 5.03
N PHE A 66 2.89 13.81 4.01
CA PHE A 66 2.90 15.13 3.39
C PHE A 66 2.52 16.23 4.38
N LYS A 67 1.47 15.98 5.19
CA LYS A 67 1.04 16.93 6.22
C LYS A 67 2.14 17.15 7.28
N ARG A 68 2.77 16.08 7.76
CA ARG A 68 3.87 16.18 8.74
C ARG A 68 5.12 16.84 8.17
N ALA A 69 5.44 16.57 6.91
CA ALA A 69 6.57 17.21 6.22
C ALA A 69 6.32 18.70 5.97
N TRP A 70 5.06 19.10 5.77
CA TRP A 70 4.65 20.49 5.61
C TRP A 70 4.64 21.25 6.94
N ASP A 71 4.09 20.66 8.01
CA ASP A 71 4.08 21.26 9.36
C ASP A 71 5.50 21.49 9.90
N ASN A 72 6.47 20.62 9.60
CA ASN A 72 7.87 20.81 10.01
C ASN A 72 8.62 21.90 9.21
N ARG A 73 7.99 22.56 8.22
CA ARG A 73 8.57 23.67 7.45
C ARG A 73 8.08 25.06 7.90
N GLY A 74 7.22 25.15 8.91
CA GLY A 74 6.79 26.40 9.56
C GLY A 74 7.27 26.49 10.99
#